data_AF-A0A352HPE0-F1
#
_entry.id   AF-A0A352HPE0-F1
#
_cell.length_a   1.000
_cell.length_b   1.000
_cell.length_c   1.000
_cell.angle_alpha   90.00
_cell.angle_beta   90.00
_cell.angle_gamma   90.00
#
_symmetry.space_group_name_H-M   'P 1'
#
loop_
_entity.id
_entity.type
_entity.pdbx_description
1 polymer ?
#
loop_
_entity_poly.entity_id
_entity_poly.type
_entity_poly.pdbx_seq_one_letter_code
_entity_poly.pdbx_strand_id
1 'polypeptide(L)'
;MGLITLTAQAIEFMSPQMGWGAWSFTVIIAFACLACSAFVSGSEIAYFGLTASDIDDLRENGDNARCRKAFGMISNSERLLATILISNNLVNVTMVILLTFAISQTVIFNNTVIAFLLQTVALTLLLLLFGEIFPKLAAKSFRLKWVKATAPALYAVFRFFGPLSRFMVRSSSIIGRIVTKKHANISTDEL
;
A
#
# COMPACT_ATOMS: atom_id res chain seq x y z
N MET A 1 35.76 -5.34 30.86
CA MET A 1 35.36 -6.62 30.26
C MET A 1 34.01 -7.13 30.81
N GLY A 2 33.04 -6.24 31.09
CA GLY A 2 31.76 -6.60 31.73
C GLY A 2 30.50 -6.03 31.05
N LEU A 3 30.63 -5.07 30.14
CA LEU A 3 29.49 -4.53 29.36
C LEU A 3 29.18 -5.36 28.10
N ILE A 4 30.16 -6.12 27.59
CA ILE A 4 30.00 -6.92 26.35
C ILE A 4 29.39 -8.30 26.65
N THR A 5 29.50 -8.79 27.89
CA THR A 5 28.92 -10.07 28.31
C THR A 5 27.45 -9.97 28.71
N LEU A 6 26.95 -8.79 29.10
CA LEU A 6 25.53 -8.56 29.41
C LEU A 6 24.65 -8.49 28.16
N THR A 7 25.21 -8.13 27.00
CA THR A 7 24.47 -8.07 25.73
C THR A 7 24.35 -9.43 25.03
N ALA A 8 25.15 -10.42 25.44
CA ALA A 8 25.18 -11.75 24.85
C ALA A 8 23.95 -12.62 25.21
N GLN A 9 23.14 -12.20 26.19
CA GLN A 9 21.84 -12.81 26.51
C GLN A 9 20.67 -11.84 26.22
N ALA A 10 20.72 -11.04 25.16
CA ALA A 10 19.63 -10.14 24.82
C ALA A 10 18.57 -10.78 23.89
N ILE A 11 18.96 -11.78 23.10
CA ILE A 11 18.14 -12.40 22.06
C ILE A 11 18.34 -13.91 22.10
N GLU A 12 17.25 -14.65 22.20
CA GLU A 12 17.24 -16.11 22.16
C GLU A 12 16.45 -16.59 20.95
N PHE A 13 17.01 -17.56 20.22
CA PHE A 13 16.37 -18.16 19.07
C PHE A 13 15.70 -19.47 19.46
N MET A 14 14.46 -19.63 19.01
CA MET A 14 13.67 -20.84 19.23
C MET A 14 13.15 -21.39 17.91
N SER A 15 12.89 -22.70 17.89
CA SER A 15 12.19 -23.32 16.78
C SER A 15 10.74 -22.84 16.74
N PRO A 16 10.21 -22.48 15.56
CA PRO A 16 8.83 -22.02 15.44
C PRO A 16 7.86 -23.12 15.86
N GLN A 17 6.83 -22.77 16.66
CA GLN A 17 5.88 -23.74 17.22
C GLN A 17 5.08 -24.48 16.13
N MET A 18 4.83 -23.81 15.00
CA MET A 18 4.13 -24.37 13.84
C MET A 18 5.05 -25.13 12.87
N GLY A 19 6.35 -25.24 13.17
CA GLY A 19 7.37 -25.84 12.31
C GLY A 19 7.88 -24.91 11.20
N TRP A 20 9.04 -25.26 10.65
CA TRP A 20 9.76 -24.44 9.66
C TRP A 20 9.01 -24.24 8.34
N GLY A 21 8.17 -25.20 7.95
CA GLY A 21 7.35 -25.11 6.73
C GLY A 21 6.31 -23.98 6.80
N ALA A 22 5.50 -23.97 7.86
CA ALA A 22 4.49 -22.93 8.08
C ALA A 22 5.11 -21.55 8.31
N TRP A 23 6.25 -21.50 9.03
CA TRP A 23 7.01 -20.27 9.22
C TRP A 23 7.51 -19.71 7.88
N SER A 24 8.13 -20.54 7.05
CA SER A 24 8.64 -20.12 5.74
C SER A 24 7.52 -19.64 4.82
N PHE A 25 6.38 -20.33 4.83
CA PHE A 25 5.20 -19.91 4.08
C PHE A 25 4.69 -18.52 4.51
N THR A 26 4.66 -18.26 5.83
CA THR A 26 4.28 -16.95 6.39
C THR A 26 5.20 -15.85 5.91
N VAL A 27 6.51 -16.09 5.95
CA VAL A 27 7.53 -15.14 5.48
C VAL A 27 7.39 -14.89 3.97
N ILE A 28 7.16 -15.94 3.17
CA ILE A 28 6.93 -15.82 1.73
C ILE A 28 5.71 -14.93 1.44
N ILE A 29 4.60 -15.14 2.16
CA ILE A 29 3.41 -14.28 2.01
C ILE A 29 3.74 -12.83 2.39
N ALA A 30 4.47 -12.60 3.47
CA ALA A 30 4.85 -11.25 3.87
C ALA A 30 5.70 -10.53 2.80
N PHE A 31 6.67 -11.22 2.18
CA PHE A 31 7.43 -10.65 1.07
C PHE A 31 6.60 -10.46 -0.19
N ALA A 32 5.63 -11.34 -0.47
CA ALA A 32 4.65 -11.13 -1.53
C ALA A 32 3.79 -9.89 -1.26
N CYS A 33 3.40 -9.64 -0.01
CA CYS A 33 2.74 -8.40 0.40
C CYS A 33 3.65 -7.19 0.18
N LEU A 34 4.94 -7.25 0.55
CA LEU A 34 5.88 -6.16 0.29
C LEU A 34 6.00 -5.83 -1.21
N ALA A 35 6.07 -6.84 -2.07
CA ALA A 35 6.08 -6.66 -3.53
C ALA A 35 4.75 -6.07 -4.05
N CYS A 36 3.62 -6.48 -3.48
CA CYS A 36 2.31 -5.92 -3.82
C CYS A 36 2.20 -4.45 -3.38
N SER A 37 2.68 -4.11 -2.18
CA SER A 37 2.77 -2.72 -1.70
C SER A 37 3.60 -1.86 -2.66
N ALA A 38 4.78 -2.36 -3.04
CA ALA A 38 5.65 -1.71 -4.03
C ALA A 38 4.95 -1.44 -5.37
N PHE A 39 4.24 -2.44 -5.87
CA PHE A 39 3.47 -2.34 -7.10
C PHE A 39 2.36 -1.28 -7.00
N VAL A 40 1.58 -1.28 -5.91
CA VAL A 40 0.46 -0.35 -5.71
C VAL A 40 0.96 1.08 -5.50
N SER A 41 1.97 1.26 -4.65
CA SER A 41 2.63 2.54 -4.38
C SER A 41 3.27 3.15 -5.64
N GLY A 42 3.97 2.35 -6.46
CA GLY A 42 4.50 2.83 -7.74
C GLY A 42 3.39 3.19 -8.72
N SER A 43 2.30 2.40 -8.74
CA SER A 43 1.15 2.68 -9.61
C SER A 43 0.44 3.97 -9.23
N GLU A 44 0.35 4.33 -7.95
CA GLU A 44 -0.17 5.63 -7.51
C GLU A 44 0.52 6.79 -8.23
N ILE A 45 1.86 6.85 -8.12
CA ILE A 45 2.65 7.93 -8.73
C ILE A 45 2.61 7.88 -10.25
N ALA A 46 2.58 6.69 -10.84
CA ALA A 46 2.51 6.54 -12.29
C ALA A 46 1.17 7.03 -12.85
N TYR A 47 0.05 6.61 -12.29
CA TYR A 47 -1.29 6.95 -12.79
C TYR A 47 -1.65 8.41 -12.54
N PHE A 48 -1.44 8.92 -11.33
CA PHE A 48 -1.77 10.32 -10.98
C PHE A 48 -0.74 11.33 -11.48
N GLY A 49 0.41 10.85 -11.96
CA GLY A 49 1.42 11.68 -12.59
C GLY A 49 1.30 11.77 -14.11
N LEU A 50 0.36 11.09 -14.78
CA LEU A 50 0.24 11.18 -16.25
C LEU A 50 -0.08 12.61 -16.71
N THR A 51 0.51 13.02 -17.83
CA THR A 51 0.19 14.29 -18.49
C THR A 51 -1.03 14.15 -19.40
N ALA A 52 -1.59 15.25 -19.88
CA ALA A 52 -2.70 15.21 -20.85
C ALA A 52 -2.32 14.41 -22.11
N SER A 53 -1.11 14.64 -22.65
CA SER A 53 -0.58 13.88 -23.79
C SER A 53 -0.49 12.38 -23.51
N ASP A 54 -0.06 11.98 -22.30
CA ASP A 54 0.00 10.55 -21.93
C ASP A 54 -1.39 9.91 -21.92
N ILE A 55 -2.42 10.67 -21.51
CA ILE A 55 -3.81 10.19 -21.46
C ILE A 55 -4.39 10.08 -22.88
N ASP A 56 -4.09 11.05 -23.74
CA ASP A 56 -4.48 11.02 -25.16
C ASP A 56 -3.83 9.81 -25.86
N ASP A 57 -2.54 9.56 -25.62
CA ASP A 57 -1.85 8.35 -26.10
C ASP A 57 -2.56 7.05 -25.67
N LEU A 58 -3.01 6.97 -24.42
CA LEU A 58 -3.74 5.79 -23.91
C LEU A 58 -5.12 5.64 -24.58
N ARG A 59 -5.76 6.76 -24.91
CA ARG A 59 -7.07 6.79 -25.57
C ARG A 59 -6.96 6.37 -27.04
N GLU A 60 -6.00 6.93 -27.77
CA GLU A 60 -5.75 6.61 -29.18
C GLU A 60 -5.34 5.14 -29.36
N ASN A 61 -4.56 4.59 -28.42
CA ASN A 61 -4.17 3.18 -28.43
C ASN A 61 -5.21 2.25 -27.77
N GLY A 62 -6.50 2.60 -27.77
CA GLY A 62 -7.59 1.90 -27.09
C GLY A 62 -7.87 0.47 -27.55
N ASP A 63 -7.39 0.08 -28.74
CA ASP A 63 -7.46 -1.30 -29.23
C ASP A 63 -6.62 -2.24 -28.35
N ASN A 64 -5.52 -1.73 -27.79
CA ASN A 64 -4.70 -2.47 -26.84
C ASN A 64 -5.45 -2.60 -25.50
N ALA A 65 -5.69 -3.83 -25.06
CA ALA A 65 -6.38 -4.13 -23.81
C ALA A 65 -5.74 -3.48 -22.56
N ARG A 66 -4.41 -3.27 -22.56
CA ARG A 66 -3.71 -2.60 -21.45
C ARG A 66 -4.05 -1.11 -21.41
N CYS A 67 -4.01 -0.43 -22.56
CA CYS A 67 -4.35 0.98 -22.70
C CYS A 67 -5.82 1.22 -22.34
N ARG A 68 -6.73 0.39 -22.85
CA ARG A 68 -8.17 0.47 -22.53
C ARG A 68 -8.45 0.33 -21.04
N LYS A 69 -7.80 -0.62 -20.35
CA LYS A 69 -7.92 -0.80 -18.89
C LYS A 69 -7.37 0.39 -18.13
N ALA A 70 -6.19 0.89 -18.51
CA ALA A 70 -5.57 2.06 -17.90
C ALA A 70 -6.49 3.29 -18.03
N PHE A 71 -6.93 3.59 -19.25
CA PHE A 71 -7.82 4.71 -19.53
C PHE A 71 -9.12 4.60 -18.73
N GLY A 72 -9.78 3.44 -18.72
CA GLY A 72 -11.00 3.24 -17.94
C GLY A 72 -10.84 3.41 -16.42
N MET A 73 -9.66 3.10 -15.87
CA MET A 73 -9.36 3.39 -14.46
C MET A 73 -9.12 4.89 -14.23
N ILE A 74 -8.41 5.56 -15.13
CA ILE A 74 -8.16 7.02 -15.06
C ILE A 74 -9.46 7.81 -15.16
N SER A 75 -10.39 7.39 -16.02
CA SER A 75 -11.72 8.01 -16.14
C SER A 75 -12.55 7.95 -14.84
N ASN A 76 -12.17 7.09 -13.89
CA ASN A 76 -12.78 7.02 -12.56
C ASN A 76 -11.71 7.19 -11.47
N SER A 77 -10.98 8.31 -11.55
CA SER A 77 -9.82 8.64 -10.73
C SER A 77 -10.09 8.58 -9.23
N GLU A 78 -11.26 9.03 -8.77
CA GLU A 78 -11.64 8.96 -7.34
C GLU A 78 -11.72 7.51 -6.85
N ARG A 79 -12.36 6.62 -7.62
CA ARG A 79 -12.45 5.21 -7.29
C ARG A 79 -11.08 4.53 -7.40
N LEU A 80 -10.27 4.92 -8.38
CA LEU A 80 -8.92 4.40 -8.54
C LEU A 80 -8.07 4.75 -7.32
N LEU A 81 -8.09 6.02 -6.90
CA LEU A 81 -7.39 6.49 -5.70
C LEU A 81 -7.85 5.72 -4.47
N ALA A 82 -9.17 5.60 -4.27
CA ALA A 82 -9.74 4.84 -3.17
C ALA A 82 -9.27 3.39 -3.16
N THR A 83 -9.25 2.73 -4.32
CA THR A 83 -8.78 1.35 -4.47
C THR A 83 -7.30 1.23 -4.10
N ILE A 84 -6.45 2.13 -4.61
CA ILE A 84 -5.02 2.16 -4.34
C ILE A 84 -4.77 2.35 -2.84
N LEU A 85 -5.43 3.31 -2.20
CA LEU A 85 -5.29 3.58 -0.77
C LEU A 85 -5.73 2.38 0.09
N ILE A 86 -6.91 1.80 -0.20
CA ILE A 86 -7.41 0.62 0.52
C ILE A 86 -6.43 -0.54 0.37
N SER A 87 -6.02 -0.84 -0.87
CA SER A 87 -5.14 -1.97 -1.15
C SER A 87 -3.77 -1.80 -0.51
N ASN A 88 -3.19 -0.60 -0.59
CA ASN A 88 -1.88 -0.31 -0.02
C ASN A 88 -1.91 -0.50 1.50
N ASN A 89 -2.89 0.13 2.16
CA ASN A 89 -3.04 0.04 3.61
C ASN A 89 -3.29 -1.39 4.09
N LEU A 90 -4.16 -2.14 3.40
CA LEU A 90 -4.44 -3.53 3.77
C LEU A 90 -3.16 -4.38 3.66
N VAL A 91 -2.48 -4.31 2.53
CA VAL A 91 -1.26 -5.10 2.26
C VAL A 91 -0.13 -4.72 3.23
N ASN A 92 0.03 -3.43 3.52
CA ASN A 92 1.01 -2.91 4.48
C ASN A 92 0.78 -3.47 5.89
N VAL A 93 -0.45 -3.35 6.39
CA VAL A 93 -0.83 -3.86 7.72
C VAL A 93 -0.67 -5.38 7.78
N THR A 94 -1.12 -6.11 6.75
CA THR A 94 -0.93 -7.56 6.66
C THR A 94 0.54 -7.95 6.71
N MET A 95 1.40 -7.27 5.95
CA MET A 95 2.84 -7.55 5.94
C MET A 95 3.46 -7.39 7.33
N VAL A 96 3.19 -6.25 7.99
CA VAL A 96 3.71 -5.97 9.34
C VAL A 96 3.24 -7.01 10.35
N ILE A 97 1.95 -7.38 10.32
CA ILE A 97 1.40 -8.41 11.21
C ILE A 97 2.07 -9.76 10.97
N LEU A 98 2.21 -10.18 9.71
CA LEU A 98 2.81 -11.48 9.37
C LEU A 98 4.29 -11.55 9.76
N LEU A 99 5.08 -10.51 9.53
CA LEU A 99 6.48 -10.49 9.95
C LEU A 99 6.61 -10.40 11.48
N THR A 100 5.78 -9.61 12.14
CA THR A 100 5.75 -9.56 13.62
C THR A 100 5.43 -10.93 14.21
N PHE A 101 4.44 -11.62 13.64
CA PHE A 101 4.10 -12.99 14.02
C PHE A 101 5.24 -13.98 13.72
N ALA A 102 5.86 -13.91 12.54
CA ALA A 102 6.97 -14.79 12.20
C ALA A 102 8.18 -14.58 13.14
N ILE A 103 8.49 -13.33 13.49
CA ILE A 103 9.58 -13.00 14.42
C ILE A 103 9.25 -13.53 15.82
N SER A 104 8.04 -13.32 16.33
CA SER A 104 7.66 -13.75 17.68
C SER A 104 7.69 -15.27 17.87
N GLN A 105 7.56 -16.04 16.79
CA GLN A 105 7.69 -17.50 16.81
C GLN A 105 9.14 -17.99 16.90
N THR A 106 10.11 -17.17 16.51
CA THR A 106 11.52 -17.60 16.38
C THR A 106 12.50 -16.83 17.26
N VAL A 107 12.10 -15.66 17.76
CA VAL A 107 12.97 -14.73 18.47
C VAL A 107 12.31 -14.30 19.76
N ILE A 108 12.94 -14.63 20.89
CA ILE A 108 12.65 -14.04 22.19
C ILE A 108 13.63 -12.91 22.43
N PHE A 109 13.10 -11.75 22.78
CA PHE A 109 13.91 -10.61 23.22
C PHE A 109 13.82 -10.51 24.75
N ASN A 110 14.97 -10.53 25.42
CA ASN A 110 15.05 -10.43 26.87
C ASN A 110 14.82 -8.99 27.39
N ASN A 111 14.79 -8.01 26.49
CA ASN A 111 14.39 -6.64 26.77
C ASN A 111 13.23 -6.22 25.86
N THR A 112 12.04 -6.06 26.44
CA THR A 112 10.80 -5.71 25.73
C THR A 112 10.86 -4.37 25.02
N VAL A 113 11.58 -3.39 25.57
CA VAL A 113 11.70 -2.05 24.96
C VAL A 113 12.55 -2.12 23.69
N ILE A 114 13.67 -2.85 23.75
CA ILE A 114 14.52 -3.08 22.57
C ILE A 114 13.76 -3.89 21.52
N ALA A 115 13.03 -4.93 21.92
CA ALA A 115 12.19 -5.72 21.03
C ALA A 115 11.21 -4.85 20.25
N PHE A 116 10.44 -4.03 20.98
CA PHE A 116 9.42 -3.16 20.41
C PHE A 116 10.03 -2.13 19.44
N LEU A 117 11.10 -1.44 19.85
CA LEU A 117 11.75 -0.44 19.01
C LEU A 117 12.34 -1.06 17.75
N LEU A 118 13.07 -2.17 17.90
CA LEU A 118 13.77 -2.79 16.78
C LEU A 118 12.78 -3.42 15.79
N GLN A 119 11.75 -4.11 16.27
CA GLN A 119 10.68 -4.62 15.40
C GLN A 119 9.91 -3.50 14.71
N THR A 120 9.43 -2.50 15.47
CA THR A 120 8.60 -1.43 14.90
C THR A 120 9.41 -0.60 13.89
N VAL A 121 10.59 -0.13 14.27
CA VAL A 121 11.42 0.72 13.41
C VAL A 121 11.94 -0.07 12.21
N ALA A 122 12.46 -1.29 12.40
CA ALA A 122 13.03 -2.05 11.29
C ALA A 122 11.95 -2.49 10.28
N LEU A 123 10.80 -2.99 10.75
CA LEU A 123 9.71 -3.39 9.85
C LEU A 123 9.11 -2.18 9.12
N THR A 124 8.96 -1.04 9.81
CA THR A 124 8.48 0.20 9.17
C THR A 124 9.48 0.72 8.16
N LEU A 125 10.79 0.72 8.46
CA LEU A 125 11.82 1.11 7.50
C LEU A 125 11.86 0.17 6.29
N LEU A 126 11.75 -1.14 6.50
CA LEU A 126 11.66 -2.13 5.42
C LEU A 126 10.46 -1.82 4.51
N LEU A 127 9.28 -1.61 5.10
CA LEU A 127 8.06 -1.28 4.39
C LEU A 127 8.20 0.03 3.62
N LEU A 128 8.61 1.11 4.30
CA LEU A 128 8.70 2.42 3.69
C LEU A 128 9.74 2.44 2.57
N LEU A 129 10.91 1.85 2.78
CA LEU A 129 11.97 1.90 1.78
C LEU A 129 11.60 1.07 0.53
N PHE A 130 11.21 -0.19 0.72
CA PHE A 130 11.00 -1.12 -0.38
C PHE A 130 9.57 -1.18 -0.89
N GLY A 131 8.58 -0.96 -0.03
CA GLY A 131 7.15 -0.98 -0.37
C GLY A 131 6.63 0.37 -0.84
N GLU A 132 7.24 1.49 -0.44
CA GLU A 132 6.71 2.82 -0.76
C GLU A 132 7.69 3.73 -1.50
N ILE A 133 8.79 4.12 -0.86
CA ILE A 133 9.69 5.17 -1.34
C ILE A 133 10.38 4.77 -2.63
N PHE A 134 11.10 3.64 -2.67
CA PHE A 134 11.83 3.24 -3.88
C PHE A 134 10.91 2.99 -5.09
N PRO A 135 9.78 2.28 -4.95
CA PRO A 135 8.85 2.06 -6.07
C PRO A 135 8.25 3.38 -6.59
N LYS A 136 7.91 4.32 -5.69
CA LYS A 136 7.40 5.65 -6.06
C LYS A 136 8.45 6.45 -6.84
N LEU A 137 9.70 6.42 -6.40
CA LEU A 137 10.81 7.08 -7.09
C LEU A 137 11.05 6.47 -8.48
N ALA A 138 11.03 5.14 -8.59
CA ALA A 138 11.22 4.45 -9.86
C ALA A 138 10.09 4.76 -10.87
N ALA A 139 8.83 4.73 -10.40
CA ALA A 139 7.66 4.98 -11.24
C ALA A 139 7.59 6.42 -11.77
N LYS A 140 8.09 7.41 -10.99
CA LYS A 140 8.09 8.82 -11.36
C LYS A 140 8.80 9.10 -12.69
N SER A 141 9.87 8.36 -12.97
CA SER A 141 10.72 8.55 -14.16
C SER A 141 10.12 7.93 -15.43
N PHE A 142 9.26 6.91 -15.30
CA PHE A 142 8.73 6.15 -16.43
C PHE A 142 7.22 5.88 -16.32
N ARG A 143 6.43 6.94 -16.10
CA ARG A 143 4.99 6.86 -15.77
C ARG A 143 4.16 6.10 -16.80
N LEU A 144 4.20 6.49 -18.08
CA LEU A 144 3.39 5.86 -19.13
C LEU A 144 3.73 4.39 -19.33
N LYS A 145 5.03 4.04 -19.30
CA LYS A 145 5.50 2.65 -19.39
C LYS A 145 5.03 1.83 -18.19
N TRP A 146 5.13 2.40 -16.99
CA TRP A 146 4.66 1.75 -15.76
C TRP A 146 3.16 1.48 -15.84
N VAL A 147 2.36 2.49 -16.16
CA VAL A 147 0.90 2.38 -16.33
C VAL A 147 0.53 1.27 -17.32
N LYS A 148 1.12 1.28 -18.51
CA LYS A 148 0.85 0.25 -19.54
C LYS A 148 1.24 -1.15 -19.05
N ALA A 149 2.35 -1.28 -18.31
CA ALA A 149 2.81 -2.57 -17.78
C ALA A 149 1.94 -3.08 -16.62
N THR A 150 1.51 -2.20 -15.71
CA THR A 150 0.78 -2.56 -14.50
C THR A 150 -0.73 -2.61 -14.68
N ALA A 151 -1.27 -2.05 -15.76
CA ALA A 151 -2.72 -1.96 -16.01
C ALA A 151 -3.50 -3.27 -15.82
N PRO A 152 -3.05 -4.45 -16.31
CA PRO A 152 -3.81 -5.68 -16.12
C PRO A 152 -3.95 -6.09 -14.65
N ALA A 153 -2.84 -6.03 -13.90
CA ALA A 153 -2.79 -6.41 -12.50
C ALA A 153 -3.55 -5.39 -11.63
N LEU A 154 -3.34 -4.09 -11.87
CA LEU A 154 -4.04 -3.05 -11.12
C LEU A 154 -5.55 -3.07 -11.41
N TYR A 155 -5.96 -3.40 -12.63
CA TYR A 155 -7.37 -3.58 -12.96
C TYR A 155 -8.01 -4.73 -12.18
N ALA A 156 -7.27 -5.82 -11.92
CA ALA A 156 -7.76 -6.91 -11.07
C ALA A 156 -8.00 -6.43 -9.63
N VAL A 157 -7.05 -5.67 -9.06
CA VAL A 157 -7.18 -5.01 -7.75
C VAL A 157 -8.39 -4.06 -7.73
N PHE A 158 -8.53 -3.22 -8.76
CA PHE A 158 -9.65 -2.28 -8.96
C PHE A 158 -11.02 -2.96 -9.04
N ARG A 159 -11.08 -4.16 -9.64
CA ARG A 159 -12.30 -4.97 -9.71
C ARG A 159 -12.60 -5.67 -8.39
N PHE A 160 -11.58 -6.19 -7.71
CA PHE A 160 -11.68 -6.90 -6.44
C PHE A 160 -12.13 -5.96 -5.31
N PHE A 161 -11.46 -4.83 -5.11
CA PHE A 161 -11.83 -3.81 -4.12
C PHE A 161 -12.97 -2.89 -4.59
N GLY A 162 -13.50 -3.11 -5.80
CA GLY A 162 -14.57 -2.32 -6.40
C GLY A 162 -15.82 -2.06 -5.53
N PRO A 163 -16.35 -2.99 -4.72
CA PRO A 163 -17.47 -2.69 -3.82
C PRO A 163 -17.05 -1.73 -2.70
N LEU A 164 -15.90 -1.97 -2.06
CA LEU A 164 -15.40 -1.18 -0.94
C LEU A 164 -14.97 0.22 -1.38
N SER A 165 -14.28 0.33 -2.52
CA SER A 165 -13.88 1.61 -3.09
C SER A 165 -15.09 2.48 -3.44
N ARG A 166 -16.16 1.88 -4.01
CA ARG A 166 -17.40 2.60 -4.33
C ARG A 166 -18.14 3.06 -3.08
N PHE A 167 -18.13 2.27 -2.02
CA PHE A 167 -18.69 2.67 -0.73
C PHE A 167 -17.94 3.90 -0.18
N MET A 168 -16.61 3.88 -0.20
CA MET A 168 -15.79 4.98 0.30
C MET A 168 -16.04 6.30 -0.46
N VAL A 169 -16.06 6.26 -1.79
CA VAL A 169 -16.34 7.45 -2.63
C VAL A 169 -17.74 8.00 -2.37
N ARG A 170 -18.74 7.14 -2.19
CA ARG A 170 -20.12 7.56 -1.86
C ARG A 170 -20.19 8.29 -0.51
N SER A 171 -19.47 7.80 0.50
CA SER A 171 -19.41 8.46 1.82
C SER A 171 -18.84 9.87 1.73
N SER A 172 -17.79 10.06 0.91
CA SER A 172 -17.22 11.39 0.67
C SER A 172 -18.21 12.36 0.00
N SER A 173 -19.03 11.88 -0.94
CA SER A 173 -20.08 12.70 -1.58
C SER A 173 -21.18 13.13 -0.61
N ILE A 174 -21.52 12.28 0.36
CA ILE A 174 -22.49 12.61 1.42
C ILE A 174 -21.96 13.72 2.32
N ILE A 175 -20.68 13.64 2.71
CA ILE A 175 -20.02 14.67 3.53
C ILE A 175 -19.95 16.01 2.79
N GLY A 176 -19.60 15.99 1.50
CA GLY A 176 -19.57 17.20 0.67
C GLY A 176 -20.92 17.93 0.63
N ARG A 177 -22.03 17.19 0.50
CA ARG A 177 -23.39 17.77 0.51
C ARG A 177 -23.78 18.38 1.85
N ILE A 178 -23.27 17.85 2.96
CA ILE A 178 -23.55 18.38 4.30
C ILE A 178 -22.76 19.68 4.56
N VAL A 179 -21.53 19.76 4.05
CA VAL A 179 -20.68 20.96 4.20
C VAL A 179 -21.18 22.12 3.35
N THR A 180 -21.61 21.88 2.09
CA THR A 180 -22.17 22.94 1.24
C THR A 180 -23.48 23.52 1.79
N LYS A 181 -24.33 22.70 2.42
CA LYS A 181 -25.55 23.19 3.09
C LYS A 181 -25.25 24.11 4.29
N LYS A 182 -24.12 23.93 4.97
CA LYS A 182 -23.75 24.75 6.13
C LYS A 182 -23.27 26.15 5.72
N HIS A 183 -22.63 26.31 4.56
CA HIS A 183 -22.23 27.63 4.04
C HIS A 183 -23.40 28.43 3.46
N ALA A 184 -24.42 27.77 2.90
CA ALA A 184 -25.60 28.45 2.37
C ALA A 184 -26.47 29.08 3.47
N ASN A 185 -26.61 28.42 4.63
CA ASN A 185 -27.44 28.93 5.73
C ASN A 185 -26.79 30.08 6.53
N ILE A 186 -25.45 30.19 6.56
CA ILE A 186 -24.78 31.29 7.28
C ILE A 186 -24.87 32.61 6.49
N SER A 187 -24.93 32.56 5.16
CA SER A 187 -25.08 33.75 4.31
C SER A 187 -26.48 34.37 4.35
N THR A 188 -27.51 33.59 4.71
CA THR A 188 -28.90 34.08 4.80
C THR A 188 -29.28 34.61 6.18
N ASP A 189 -28.47 34.36 7.20
CA ASP A 189 -28.68 34.84 8.58
C ASP A 189 -27.88 36.13 8.91
N GLU A 190 -27.08 36.64 7.95
CA GLU A 190 -26.34 37.92 8.07
C GLU A 190 -26.94 39.08 7.22
N LEU A 191 -28.20 38.96 6.79
CA LEU A 191 -28.97 40.01 6.10
C LEU A 191 -30.28 40.29 6.84
#